data_AF-A0A660YYK7-F1
#
_entry.id   AF-A0A660YYK7-F1
#
_cell.length_a   1.000
_cell.length_b   1.000
_cell.length_c   1.000
_cell.angle_alpha   90.00
_cell.angle_beta   90.00
_cell.angle_gamma   90.00
#
_symmetry.space_group_name_H-M   'P 1'
#
loop_
_entity.id
_entity.type
_entity.pdbx_description
1 polymer ?
#
loop_
_entity_poly.entity_id
_entity_poly.type
_entity_poly.pdbx_seq_one_letter_code
_entity_poly.pdbx_strand_id
1 'polypeptide(L)'
;MIQTEDGETTTIKLYVEDPFYCFEQEEEGEHIFVIVNQEEKVTRVLRPSLKMYIEMESQGMMSMANDVFQSIDNMKETYDAALVGTETINGYECEKYVVSYEGEEMLTYWQSSQLGYPLKVVNTMVNGMTMELTNIVEGDIDDSLFTTPSDYKKMEMPGR
;
A
#
# COMPACT_ATOMS: atom_id res chain seq x y z
N MET A 1 5.71 7.40 3.89
CA MET A 1 6.00 5.96 3.94
C MET A 1 7.45 5.74 3.57
N ILE A 2 8.17 4.94 4.34
CA ILE A 2 9.53 4.49 4.03
C ILE A 2 9.42 2.99 3.75
N GLN A 3 9.85 2.56 2.59
CA GLN A 3 9.92 1.15 2.21
C GLN A 3 11.39 0.78 1.98
N THR A 4 11.82 -0.34 2.54
CA THR A 4 13.17 -0.87 2.31
C THR A 4 13.08 -2.31 1.81
N GLU A 5 13.73 -2.60 0.69
CA GLU A 5 13.79 -3.92 0.07
C GLU A 5 15.21 -4.11 -0.49
N ASP A 6 15.82 -5.28 -0.27
CA ASP A 6 17.20 -5.57 -0.71
C ASP A 6 18.27 -4.54 -0.30
N GLY A 7 18.02 -3.81 0.78
CA GLY A 7 18.90 -2.74 1.28
C GLY A 7 18.73 -1.40 0.56
N GLU A 8 17.85 -1.31 -0.43
CA GLU A 8 17.44 -0.06 -1.06
C GLU A 8 16.23 0.52 -0.33
N THR A 9 16.29 1.81 0.02
CA THR A 9 15.22 2.50 0.72
C THR A 9 14.57 3.53 -0.20
N THR A 10 13.26 3.42 -0.37
CA THR A 10 12.43 4.35 -1.13
C THR A 10 11.48 5.09 -0.20
N THR A 11 11.31 6.39 -0.43
CA THR A 11 10.31 7.21 0.26
C THR A 11 9.14 7.45 -0.65
N ILE A 12 7.95 7.07 -0.19
CA ILE A 12 6.68 7.20 -0.89
C ILE A 12 5.77 8.09 -0.06
N LYS A 13 5.12 9.07 -0.68
CA LYS A 13 4.06 9.83 0.01
C LYS A 13 2.76 9.05 -0.09
N LEU A 14 2.04 8.98 1.01
CA LEU A 14 0.79 8.26 1.14
C LEU A 14 -0.28 9.24 1.62
N TYR A 15 -1.38 9.33 0.87
CA TYR A 15 -2.59 10.06 1.24
C TYR A 15 -3.71 9.04 1.45
N VAL A 16 -4.50 9.19 2.51
CA VAL A 16 -5.54 8.22 2.89
C VAL A 16 -6.80 8.98 3.24
N GLU A 17 -7.89 8.64 2.57
CA GLU A 17 -9.24 9.11 2.85
C GLU A 17 -10.22 8.02 2.44
N ASP A 18 -10.83 7.32 3.39
CA ASP A 18 -11.71 6.19 3.10
C ASP A 18 -12.82 6.57 2.09
N PRO A 19 -13.06 5.77 1.03
CA PRO A 19 -12.49 4.44 0.77
C PRO A 19 -11.18 4.43 -0.04
N PHE A 20 -10.53 5.57 -0.21
CA PHE A 20 -9.36 5.75 -1.07
C PHE A 20 -8.03 5.83 -0.32
N TYR A 21 -6.98 5.41 -0.99
CA TYR A 21 -5.64 5.90 -0.71
C TYR A 21 -4.88 6.15 -2.01
N CYS A 22 -3.87 7.01 -1.92
CA CYS A 22 -3.04 7.40 -3.05
C CYS A 22 -1.56 7.35 -2.66
N PHE A 23 -0.76 6.63 -3.44
CA PHE A 23 0.69 6.74 -3.41
C PHE A 23 1.17 7.75 -4.45
N GLU A 24 2.00 8.70 -4.02
CA GLU A 24 2.76 9.59 -4.89
C GLU A 24 4.23 9.20 -4.82
N GLN A 25 4.78 8.75 -5.94
CA GLN A 25 6.15 8.23 -6.04
C GLN A 25 6.79 8.52 -7.41
N GLU A 26 8.07 8.21 -7.53
CA GLU A 26 8.82 8.25 -8.79
C GLU A 26 9.21 6.82 -9.18
N GLU A 27 8.89 6.41 -10.40
CA GLU A 27 9.20 5.09 -10.96
C GLU A 27 9.93 5.29 -12.30
N GLU A 28 11.14 4.75 -12.45
CA GLU A 28 11.97 4.91 -13.66
C GLU A 28 12.19 6.37 -14.11
N GLY A 29 12.17 7.33 -13.17
CA GLY A 29 12.27 8.76 -13.45
C GLY A 29 10.97 9.42 -13.93
N GLU A 30 9.86 8.68 -13.92
CA GLU A 30 8.51 9.19 -14.15
C GLU A 30 7.79 9.38 -12.81
N HIS A 31 7.24 10.58 -12.59
CA HIS A 31 6.36 10.84 -11.45
C HIS A 31 5.02 10.14 -11.70
N ILE A 32 4.58 9.32 -10.75
CA ILE A 32 3.34 8.54 -10.86
C ILE A 32 2.46 8.70 -9.62
N PHE A 33 1.16 8.50 -9.82
CA PHE A 33 0.19 8.42 -8.74
C PHE A 33 -0.54 7.07 -8.83
N VAL A 34 -0.57 6.32 -7.74
CA VAL A 34 -1.30 5.05 -7.64
C VAL A 34 -2.50 5.29 -6.73
N ILE A 35 -3.69 5.38 -7.32
CA ILE A 35 -4.94 5.61 -6.61
C ILE A 35 -5.66 4.28 -6.46
N VAL A 36 -6.05 3.94 -5.24
CA VAL A 36 -6.77 2.70 -4.94
C VAL A 36 -8.13 3.04 -4.38
N ASN A 37 -9.17 2.50 -5.01
CA ASN A 37 -10.52 2.46 -4.46
C ASN A 37 -10.76 1.11 -3.80
N GLN A 38 -10.77 1.08 -2.47
CA GLN A 38 -10.92 -0.15 -1.70
C GLN A 38 -12.32 -0.75 -1.82
N GLU A 39 -13.34 0.08 -2.02
CA GLU A 39 -14.74 -0.36 -2.15
C GLU A 39 -14.97 -1.02 -3.52
N GLU A 40 -14.48 -0.40 -4.60
CA GLU A 40 -14.61 -0.93 -5.96
C GLU A 40 -13.55 -2.02 -6.29
N LYS A 41 -12.53 -2.18 -5.43
CA LYS A 41 -11.36 -3.06 -5.64
C LYS A 41 -10.64 -2.76 -6.95
N VAL A 42 -10.49 -1.47 -7.26
CA VAL A 42 -9.84 -0.96 -8.47
C VAL A 42 -8.63 -0.13 -8.10
N THR A 43 -7.50 -0.43 -8.76
CA THR A 43 -6.27 0.36 -8.72
C THR A 43 -6.10 1.11 -10.03
N ARG A 44 -5.83 2.41 -9.97
CA ARG A 44 -5.50 3.27 -11.11
C ARG A 44 -4.09 3.81 -10.96
N VAL A 45 -3.23 3.50 -11.93
CA VAL A 45 -1.87 4.05 -12.00
C VAL A 45 -1.87 5.19 -13.02
N LEU A 46 -1.74 6.41 -12.54
CA LEU A 46 -1.73 7.64 -13.34
C LEU A 46 -0.29 8.00 -13.69
N ARG A 47 -0.09 8.35 -14.96
CA ARG A 47 1.17 8.85 -15.53
C ARG A 47 0.94 10.26 -16.08
N PRO A 48 1.07 11.31 -15.25
CA PRO A 48 0.82 12.69 -15.64
C PRO A 48 1.61 13.15 -16.85
N SER A 49 2.86 12.69 -16.99
CA SER A 49 3.74 13.05 -18.11
C SER A 49 3.15 12.66 -19.47
N LEU A 50 2.40 11.54 -19.50
CA LEU A 50 1.76 10.98 -20.69
C LEU A 50 0.28 11.36 -20.80
N LYS A 51 -0.31 11.97 -19.76
CA LYS A 51 -1.77 12.15 -19.61
C LYS A 51 -2.52 10.84 -19.82
N MET A 52 -2.03 9.79 -19.18
CA MET A 52 -2.55 8.44 -19.32
C MET A 52 -2.72 7.78 -17.96
N TYR A 53 -3.57 6.76 -17.91
CA TYR A 53 -3.69 5.89 -16.73
C TYR A 53 -3.91 4.45 -17.12
N ILE A 54 -3.47 3.53 -16.27
CA ILE A 54 -3.80 2.11 -16.34
C ILE A 54 -4.77 1.81 -15.21
N GLU A 55 -5.79 0.99 -15.48
CA GLU A 55 -6.73 0.52 -14.46
C GLU A 55 -6.65 -1.00 -14.36
N MET A 56 -6.52 -1.51 -13.14
CA MET A 56 -6.39 -2.93 -12.85
C MET A 56 -7.17 -3.31 -11.58
N GLU A 57 -7.46 -4.60 -11.43
CA GLU A 57 -8.06 -5.13 -10.21
C GLU A 57 -7.04 -5.09 -9.06
N SER A 58 -7.43 -4.60 -7.88
CA SER A 58 -6.54 -4.48 -6.73
C SER A 58 -6.05 -5.84 -6.20
N GLN A 59 -6.84 -6.89 -6.37
CA GLN A 59 -6.40 -8.26 -6.00
C GLN A 59 -5.70 -8.98 -7.16
N GLY A 60 -5.41 -8.27 -8.26
CA GLY A 60 -4.60 -8.80 -9.35
C GLY A 60 -3.13 -8.91 -8.94
N MET A 61 -2.44 -9.92 -9.46
CA MET A 61 -1.03 -10.19 -9.16
C MET A 61 -0.13 -8.96 -9.35
N MET A 62 -0.36 -8.17 -10.40
CA MET A 62 0.43 -6.96 -10.66
C MET A 62 0.21 -5.86 -9.61
N SER A 63 -1.02 -5.70 -9.11
CA SER A 63 -1.34 -4.68 -8.10
C SER A 63 -0.74 -5.08 -6.76
N MET A 64 -0.94 -6.34 -6.33
CA MET A 64 -0.39 -6.85 -5.08
C MET A 64 1.14 -6.90 -5.05
N ALA A 65 1.80 -7.09 -6.19
CA ALA A 65 3.26 -7.07 -6.27
C ALA A 65 3.86 -5.67 -5.99
N ASN A 66 3.08 -4.60 -6.22
CA ASN A 66 3.54 -3.22 -6.08
C ASN A 66 2.89 -2.48 -4.90
N ASP A 67 1.94 -3.11 -4.20
CA ASP A 67 1.17 -2.50 -3.12
C ASP A 67 1.19 -3.38 -1.87
N VAL A 68 1.91 -2.89 -0.86
CA VAL A 68 2.08 -3.58 0.42
C VAL A 68 0.75 -3.81 1.13
N PHE A 69 -0.18 -2.86 1.10
CA PHE A 69 -1.46 -2.98 1.81
C PHE A 69 -2.33 -4.06 1.17
N GLN A 70 -2.42 -4.06 -0.16
CA GLN A 70 -3.18 -5.08 -0.89
C GLN A 70 -2.60 -6.48 -0.69
N SER A 71 -1.26 -6.59 -0.65
CA SER A 71 -0.58 -7.85 -0.35
C SER A 71 -0.92 -8.38 1.06
N ILE A 72 -0.97 -7.49 2.05
CA ILE A 72 -1.27 -7.85 3.44
C ILE A 72 -2.73 -8.28 3.58
N ASP A 73 -3.65 -7.55 2.96
CA ASP A 73 -5.07 -7.89 3.00
C ASP A 73 -5.31 -9.26 2.36
N ASN A 74 -4.64 -9.56 1.25
CA ASN A 74 -4.67 -10.89 0.65
C ASN A 74 -4.10 -11.98 1.58
N MET A 75 -2.97 -11.71 2.26
CA MET A 75 -2.40 -12.66 3.22
C MET A 75 -3.33 -12.90 4.42
N LYS A 76 -3.99 -11.86 4.93
CA LYS A 76 -4.97 -11.97 6.02
C LYS A 76 -6.21 -12.78 5.62
N GLU A 77 -6.63 -12.71 4.36
CA GLU A 77 -7.73 -13.54 3.85
C GLU A 77 -7.32 -15.01 3.66
N THR A 78 -6.04 -15.26 3.38
CA THR A 78 -5.51 -16.59 3.05
C THR A 78 -5.01 -17.37 4.27
N TYR A 79 -4.46 -16.67 5.25
CA TYR A 79 -3.78 -17.25 6.41
C TYR A 79 -4.24 -16.60 7.71
N ASP A 80 -4.25 -17.38 8.79
CA ASP A 80 -4.55 -16.86 10.12
C ASP A 80 -3.42 -15.97 10.64
N ALA A 81 -3.78 -14.78 11.13
CA ALA A 81 -2.87 -13.88 11.81
C ALA A 81 -3.00 -14.03 13.33
N ALA A 82 -1.90 -14.27 14.03
CA ALA A 82 -1.87 -14.36 15.48
C ALA A 82 -1.52 -13.00 16.10
N LEU A 83 -2.36 -12.52 17.03
CA LEU A 83 -2.02 -11.37 17.88
C LEU A 83 -0.92 -11.79 18.87
N VAL A 84 0.24 -11.12 18.81
CA VAL A 84 1.41 -11.45 19.65
C VAL A 84 1.73 -10.38 20.68
N GLY A 85 1.05 -9.23 20.65
CA GLY A 85 1.19 -8.19 21.65
C GLY A 85 0.78 -6.81 21.14
N THR A 86 1.17 -5.79 21.90
CA THR A 86 0.97 -4.38 21.54
C THR A 86 2.30 -3.63 21.64
N GLU A 87 2.52 -2.71 20.69
CA GLU A 87 3.72 -1.87 20.65
C GLU A 87 3.32 -0.45 20.18
N THR A 88 4.02 0.57 20.68
CA THR A 88 3.78 1.96 20.22
C THR A 88 4.66 2.27 19.03
N ILE A 89 4.05 2.63 17.89
CA ILE A 89 4.73 3.01 16.64
C ILE A 89 4.38 4.44 16.29
N ASN A 90 5.39 5.31 16.14
CA ASN A 90 5.22 6.74 15.80
C ASN A 90 4.18 7.48 16.68
N GLY A 91 4.06 7.10 17.95
CA GLY A 91 3.14 7.69 18.92
C GLY A 91 1.74 7.05 18.96
N TYR A 92 1.46 6.09 18.09
CA TYR A 92 0.19 5.35 18.04
C TYR A 92 0.35 3.99 18.71
N GLU A 93 -0.63 3.59 19.52
CA GLU A 93 -0.72 2.22 20.02
C GLU A 93 -1.13 1.28 18.88
N CYS A 94 -0.34 0.25 18.65
CA CYS A 94 -0.57 -0.73 17.60
C CYS A 94 -0.65 -2.15 18.16
N GLU A 95 -1.58 -2.93 17.63
CA GLU A 95 -1.64 -4.38 17.81
C GLU A 95 -0.67 -5.04 16.84
N LYS A 96 0.20 -5.90 17.37
CA LYS A 96 1.21 -6.61 16.58
C LYS A 96 0.69 -7.99 16.22
N TYR A 97 0.65 -8.25 14.92
CA TYR A 97 0.22 -9.52 14.37
C TYR A 97 1.35 -10.22 13.63
N VAL A 98 1.37 -11.54 13.73
CA VAL A 98 2.28 -12.43 13.01
C VAL A 98 1.47 -13.39 12.16
N VAL A 99 1.76 -13.45 10.87
CA VAL A 99 1.22 -14.43 9.94
C VAL A 99 2.29 -15.49 9.70
N SER A 100 1.93 -16.76 9.90
CA SER A 100 2.85 -17.88 9.74
C SER A 100 2.23 -18.99 8.87
N TYR A 101 3.07 -19.69 8.12
CA TYR A 101 2.68 -20.87 7.35
C TYR A 101 3.68 -22.00 7.61
N GLU A 102 3.17 -23.20 7.91
CA GLU A 102 3.99 -24.39 8.23
C GLU A 102 5.05 -24.18 9.33
N GLY A 103 4.81 -23.22 10.24
CA GLY A 103 5.71 -22.89 11.34
C GLY A 103 6.78 -21.83 11.00
N GLU A 104 6.80 -21.32 9.78
CA GLU A 104 7.64 -20.21 9.35
C GLU A 104 6.85 -18.89 9.38
N GLU A 105 7.44 -17.84 9.94
CA GLU A 105 6.90 -16.49 9.90
C GLU A 105 7.02 -15.92 8.48
N MET A 106 5.91 -15.47 7.91
CA MET A 106 5.84 -14.87 6.58
C MET A 106 5.74 -13.34 6.62
N LEU A 107 5.02 -12.82 7.60
CA LEU A 107 4.70 -11.40 7.70
C LEU A 107 4.45 -11.03 9.16
N THR A 108 5.05 -9.93 9.60
CA THR A 108 4.66 -9.26 10.84
C THR A 108 4.18 -7.85 10.53
N TYR A 109 3.04 -7.45 11.07
CA TYR A 109 2.48 -6.11 10.89
C TYR A 109 1.95 -5.52 12.20
N TRP A 110 2.00 -4.19 12.29
CA TRP A 110 1.55 -3.43 13.45
C TRP A 110 0.34 -2.58 13.07
N GLN A 111 -0.85 -3.07 13.41
CA GLN A 111 -2.12 -2.45 13.08
C GLN A 111 -2.46 -1.34 14.07
N SER A 112 -2.67 -0.11 13.59
CA SER A 112 -3.24 0.96 14.42
C SER A 112 -4.76 0.89 14.37
N SER A 113 -5.42 0.75 15.53
CA SER A 113 -6.88 0.83 15.61
C SER A 113 -7.38 2.28 15.47
N GLN A 114 -6.53 3.28 15.74
CA GLN A 114 -6.86 4.69 15.59
C GLN A 114 -6.87 5.12 14.13
N LEU A 115 -5.85 4.69 13.36
CA LEU A 115 -5.70 5.09 11.96
C LEU A 115 -6.33 4.10 10.97
N GLY A 116 -6.66 2.88 11.40
CA GLY A 116 -7.22 1.84 10.51
C GLY A 116 -6.20 1.15 9.61
N TYR A 117 -4.94 1.61 9.59
CA TYR A 117 -3.87 1.07 8.75
C TYR A 117 -2.71 0.44 9.55
N PRO A 118 -1.97 -0.52 8.96
CA PRO A 118 -0.72 -0.98 9.53
C PRO A 118 0.35 0.11 9.41
N LEU A 119 0.95 0.49 10.53
CA LEU A 119 1.99 1.53 10.57
C LEU A 119 3.38 0.99 10.33
N LYS A 120 3.56 -0.31 10.51
CA LYS A 120 4.80 -1.02 10.24
C LYS A 120 4.51 -2.40 9.70
N VAL A 121 5.37 -2.85 8.79
CA VAL A 121 5.32 -4.17 8.17
C VAL A 121 6.74 -4.70 8.02
N VAL A 122 6.91 -5.98 8.28
CA VAL A 122 8.12 -6.75 7.98
C VAL A 122 7.66 -8.01 7.24
N ASN A 123 8.00 -8.10 5.96
CA ASN A 123 7.69 -9.23 5.10
C ASN A 123 8.96 -10.07 4.94
N THR A 124 8.97 -11.27 5.53
CA THR A 124 10.12 -12.18 5.49
C THR A 124 10.19 -12.98 4.19
N MET A 125 9.08 -13.05 3.44
CA MET A 125 9.00 -13.76 2.16
C MET A 125 9.65 -12.99 1.00
N VAL A 126 9.70 -11.66 1.10
CA VAL A 126 10.24 -10.76 0.07
C VAL A 126 11.53 -10.12 0.57
N ASN A 127 12.60 -10.91 0.66
CA ASN A 127 13.95 -10.47 1.08
C ASN A 127 14.00 -9.60 2.36
N GLY A 128 13.06 -9.78 3.28
CA GLY A 128 12.99 -8.96 4.49
C GLY A 128 12.49 -7.53 4.24
N MET A 129 11.67 -7.32 3.21
CA MET A 129 11.05 -6.04 2.89
C MET A 129 10.37 -5.46 4.12
N THR A 130 10.65 -4.19 4.40
CA THR A 130 10.05 -3.46 5.50
C THR A 130 9.33 -2.24 4.99
N MET A 131 8.22 -1.90 5.63
CA MET A 131 7.51 -0.65 5.41
C MET A 131 7.22 0.00 6.75
N GLU A 132 7.39 1.31 6.84
CA GLU A 132 6.99 2.12 7.99
C GLU A 132 6.32 3.42 7.57
N LEU A 133 5.19 3.74 8.20
CA LEU A 133 4.52 5.03 8.09
C LEU A 133 5.12 5.99 9.11
N THR A 134 5.74 7.06 8.60
CA THR A 134 6.38 8.12 9.38
C THR A 134 5.84 9.47 8.94
N ASN A 135 6.02 10.50 9.78
CA ASN A 135 5.53 11.86 9.53
C ASN A 135 4.01 11.90 9.25
N ILE A 136 3.24 11.15 10.04
CA ILE A 136 1.78 11.06 9.91
C ILE A 136 1.16 12.40 10.33
N VAL A 137 0.27 12.93 9.48
CA VAL A 137 -0.49 14.16 9.74
C VAL A 137 -1.95 13.88 9.44
N GLU A 138 -2.81 14.08 10.43
CA GLU A 138 -4.27 13.94 10.31
C GLU A 138 -4.87 15.32 9.93
N GLY A 139 -5.77 15.35 8.96
CA GLY A 139 -6.42 16.58 8.49
C GLY A 139 -7.16 16.41 7.17
N ASP A 140 -7.68 17.51 6.64
CA ASP A 140 -8.37 17.53 5.34
C ASP A 140 -7.37 17.31 4.19
N ILE A 141 -7.75 16.47 3.23
CA ILE A 141 -6.98 16.15 2.04
C ILE A 141 -7.73 16.69 0.82
N ASP A 142 -7.01 17.06 -0.24
CA ASP A 142 -7.63 17.50 -1.49
C ASP A 142 -8.16 16.29 -2.27
N ASP A 143 -9.49 16.20 -2.42
CA ASP A 143 -10.20 15.14 -3.14
C ASP A 143 -9.62 14.88 -4.55
N SER A 144 -9.02 15.89 -5.19
CA SER A 144 -8.44 15.74 -6.53
C SER A 144 -7.33 14.70 -6.59
N LEU A 145 -6.65 14.41 -5.47
CA LEU A 145 -5.64 13.36 -5.34
C LEU A 145 -6.20 11.95 -5.56
N PHE A 146 -7.52 11.77 -5.39
CA PHE A 146 -8.20 10.48 -5.55
C PHE A 146 -9.01 10.39 -6.85
N THR A 147 -8.91 11.39 -7.72
CA THR A 147 -9.66 11.45 -8.98
C THR A 147 -8.74 11.29 -10.19
N THR A 148 -9.25 10.65 -11.25
CA THR A 148 -8.58 10.65 -12.54
C THR A 148 -8.99 11.88 -13.34
N PRO A 149 -8.04 12.72 -13.80
CA PRO A 149 -8.40 13.91 -14.57
C PRO A 149 -9.11 13.55 -15.88
N SER A 150 -10.12 14.34 -16.25
CA SER A 150 -10.97 14.03 -17.41
C SER A 150 -10.26 14.05 -18.77
N ASP A 151 -9.08 14.69 -18.85
CA ASP A 151 -8.26 14.72 -20.06
C ASP A 151 -7.28 13.54 -20.17
N TYR A 152 -7.26 12.64 -19.18
CA TYR A 152 -6.39 11.47 -19.19
C TYR A 152 -7.02 10.33 -20.00
N LYS A 153 -6.18 9.59 -20.72
CA LYS A 153 -6.61 8.45 -21.52
C LYS A 153 -6.31 7.14 -20.79
N LYS A 154 -7.30 6.27 -20.70
CA LYS A 154 -7.08 4.88 -20.27
C LYS A 154 -6.18 4.18 -21.29
N MET A 155 -5.10 3.58 -20.81
CA MET A 155 -4.32 2.63 -21.58
C MET A 155 -4.88 1.24 -21.35
N GLU A 156 -5.19 0.57 -22.46
CA GLU A 156 -5.47 -0.86 -22.43
C GLU A 156 -4.14 -1.60 -22.29
N MET A 157 -4.00 -2.42 -21.24
CA MET A 157 -2.81 -3.26 -21.11
C MET A 157 -2.79 -4.29 -22.25
N PRO A 158 -1.70 -4.39 -23.04
CA PRO A 158 -1.64 -5.34 -24.13
C PRO A 158 -1.64 -6.78 -23.59
N GLY A 159 -2.68 -7.54 -23.93
CA GLY A 159 -2.73 -9.00 -23.75
C GLY A 159 -3.70 -9.47 -22.67
N ARG A 160 -4.91 -9.84 -23.11
CA ARG A 160 -5.67 -10.93 -22.51
C ARG A 160 -5.75 -12.06 -23.54
#